data_AF-A0A1Q8W2G9-F1
#
_entry.id   AF-A0A1Q8W2G9-F1
#
_cell.length_a   1.000
_cell.length_b   1.000
_cell.length_c   1.000
_cell.angle_alpha   90.00
_cell.angle_beta   90.00
_cell.angle_gamma   90.00
#
_symmetry.space_group_name_H-M   'P 1'
#
loop_
_entity.id
_entity.type
_entity.pdbx_description
1 polymer ?
#
loop_
_entity_poly.entity_id
_entity_poly.type
_entity_poly.pdbx_seq_one_letter_code
_entity_poly.pdbx_strand_id
1 'polypeptide(L)'
;MSPYVAGPVGPADSADSTDSTTPADSNGPSEPARATASAQTLDASRTWSSTSGRSEEDPAAGEQGADHPSDLDPTEEEPQGLTLARIESMLTGPMEYNVQLTEDREHPCLLGTWDSFPFVIEIPEGHDGWLLVSGDWEEAAPASQRDEIAASVNDWNRDKFFPTVGVIDTPIGPLVRATYLTDLSAGVTDAQLRLHLDTALSACTQALSLVGPLLPEI
;
A
#
# COMPACT_ATOMS: atom_id res chain seq x y z
N MET A 1 40.37 30.26 24.50
CA MET A 1 41.26 29.83 25.60
C MET A 1 40.84 28.45 26.04
N SER A 2 41.72 27.45 25.88
CA SER A 2 41.60 26.06 26.38
C SER A 2 41.66 26.00 27.93
N PRO A 3 41.69 24.81 28.57
CA PRO A 3 40.70 23.72 28.59
C PRO A 3 40.46 23.20 30.04
N TYR A 4 39.57 22.22 30.25
CA TYR A 4 39.83 21.22 31.31
C TYR A 4 39.25 19.86 30.92
N VAL A 5 40.15 18.87 30.83
CA VAL A 5 39.90 17.44 30.75
C VAL A 5 40.20 16.87 32.13
N ALA A 6 39.34 16.00 32.66
CA ALA A 6 39.74 14.97 33.61
C ALA A 6 38.90 13.71 33.37
N GLY A 7 39.59 12.64 33.02
CA GLY A 7 39.07 11.28 32.90
C GLY A 7 39.11 10.50 34.23
N PRO A 8 38.86 9.17 34.19
CA PRO A 8 38.22 8.39 35.25
C PRO A 8 39.17 7.49 36.08
N VAL A 9 38.68 6.97 37.21
CA VAL A 9 39.14 5.83 38.04
C VAL A 9 38.03 5.62 39.09
N GLY A 10 37.52 4.46 39.48
CA GLY A 10 37.93 3.06 39.50
C GLY A 10 37.25 2.42 40.74
N PRO A 11 37.05 1.10 40.81
CA PRO A 11 35.95 0.44 41.54
C PRO A 11 36.31 -0.01 42.97
N ALA A 12 35.30 -0.31 43.81
CA ALA A 12 35.48 -1.16 44.99
C ALA A 12 34.17 -1.84 45.43
N ASP A 13 34.30 -3.14 45.64
CA ASP A 13 33.34 -4.16 46.05
C ASP A 13 32.59 -3.90 47.36
N SER A 14 31.41 -4.53 47.49
CA SER A 14 31.09 -5.37 48.67
C SER A 14 29.85 -6.23 48.38
N ALA A 15 30.06 -7.54 48.40
CA ALA A 15 29.04 -8.57 48.44
C ALA A 15 28.78 -8.99 49.90
N ASP A 16 27.53 -9.29 50.24
CA ASP A 16 27.14 -10.36 51.18
C ASP A 16 25.63 -10.68 50.96
N SER A 17 25.32 -11.83 50.34
CA SER A 17 24.77 -13.06 50.96
C SER A 17 23.35 -12.91 51.56
N THR A 18 22.33 -13.30 50.80
CA THR A 18 21.45 -14.48 51.01
C THR A 18 20.69 -14.54 52.33
N ASP A 19 19.35 -14.48 52.26
CA ASP A 19 18.53 -15.56 52.82
C ASP A 19 17.22 -15.72 52.03
N SER A 20 16.83 -16.98 51.90
CA SER A 20 15.67 -17.49 51.19
C SER A 20 14.43 -17.42 52.07
N THR A 21 13.23 -17.49 51.48
CA THR A 21 12.13 -18.40 51.86
C THR A 21 10.90 -18.13 50.98
N THR A 22 10.67 -19.02 50.00
CA THR A 22 9.34 -19.51 49.60
C THR A 22 8.98 -20.65 50.58
N PRO A 23 7.71 -20.94 50.90
CA PRO A 23 6.81 -21.68 49.99
C PRO A 23 5.31 -21.26 50.22
N ALA A 24 4.23 -21.81 49.66
CA ALA A 24 3.95 -22.94 48.78
C ALA A 24 2.53 -22.76 48.18
N ASP A 25 2.34 -23.33 47.00
CA ASP A 25 1.20 -24.13 46.54
C ASP A 25 -0.26 -23.65 46.63
N SER A 26 -0.89 -23.57 45.44
CA SER A 26 -2.16 -24.28 45.21
C SER A 26 -2.26 -24.73 43.75
N ASN A 27 -2.22 -26.06 43.60
CA ASN A 27 -2.51 -26.84 42.41
C ASN A 27 -3.97 -26.67 41.94
N GLY A 28 -4.18 -26.74 40.63
CA GLY A 28 -5.49 -27.09 40.05
C GLY A 28 -5.57 -26.80 38.55
N PRO A 29 -5.66 -27.83 37.68
CA PRO A 29 -5.63 -27.67 36.23
C PRO A 29 -7.02 -27.28 35.69
N SER A 30 -7.08 -26.56 34.59
CA SER A 30 -8.30 -26.45 33.78
C SER A 30 -7.97 -26.80 32.34
N GLU A 31 -8.46 -27.97 31.96
CA GLU A 31 -8.41 -28.61 30.65
C GLU A 31 -9.21 -27.85 29.57
N PRO A 32 -9.06 -28.25 28.29
CA PRO A 32 -9.53 -27.49 27.14
C PRO A 32 -11.02 -27.75 26.87
N ALA A 33 -11.76 -26.72 26.51
CA ALA A 33 -13.11 -26.89 25.98
C ALA A 33 -13.04 -27.32 24.50
N ARG A 34 -13.37 -28.59 24.24
CA ARG A 34 -13.71 -29.13 22.92
C ARG A 34 -15.17 -29.61 22.93
N ALA A 35 -15.79 -29.58 21.75
CA ALA A 35 -17.06 -30.20 21.31
C ALA A 35 -18.29 -29.26 21.38
N THR A 36 -19.16 -29.11 20.37
CA THR A 36 -19.54 -29.89 19.17
C THR A 36 -20.09 -28.93 18.09
N ALA A 37 -19.60 -28.97 16.85
CA ALA A 37 -20.25 -29.56 15.67
C ALA A 37 -21.69 -29.09 15.36
N SER A 38 -21.83 -28.29 14.29
CA SER A 38 -22.92 -28.42 13.32
C SER A 38 -22.39 -28.03 11.94
N ALA A 39 -22.27 -29.05 11.11
CA ALA A 39 -21.95 -28.94 9.70
C ALA A 39 -23.16 -28.33 8.95
N GLN A 40 -22.89 -27.37 8.07
CA GLN A 40 -23.69 -27.19 6.86
C GLN A 40 -22.73 -27.07 5.69
N THR A 41 -22.59 -28.19 4.99
CA THR A 41 -22.05 -28.27 3.64
C THR A 41 -22.98 -27.53 2.70
N LEU A 42 -22.46 -26.54 1.97
CA LEU A 42 -23.04 -26.12 0.71
C LEU A 42 -22.00 -26.33 -0.38
N ASP A 43 -22.01 -27.58 -0.83
CA ASP A 43 -21.61 -27.98 -2.17
C ASP A 43 -22.48 -27.21 -3.17
N ALA A 44 -21.83 -26.45 -4.05
CA ALA A 44 -22.44 -25.99 -5.29
C ALA A 44 -21.36 -25.86 -6.35
N SER A 45 -20.91 -27.03 -6.81
CA SER A 45 -20.28 -27.18 -8.12
C SER A 45 -21.22 -26.61 -9.18
N ARG A 46 -20.94 -25.40 -9.70
CA ARG A 46 -21.57 -24.92 -10.93
C ARG A 46 -20.66 -25.24 -12.11
N THR A 47 -20.69 -26.51 -12.50
CA THR A 47 -20.32 -26.96 -13.84
C THR A 47 -21.33 -26.38 -14.82
N TRP A 48 -20.95 -25.34 -15.55
CA TRP A 48 -21.71 -24.94 -16.73
C TRP A 48 -21.21 -25.75 -17.93
N SER A 49 -21.86 -26.88 -18.19
CA SER A 49 -21.81 -27.52 -19.49
C SER A 49 -22.96 -26.97 -20.32
N SER A 50 -22.66 -26.29 -21.42
CA SER A 50 -23.65 -26.00 -22.46
C SER A 50 -23.13 -26.54 -23.78
N THR A 51 -23.63 -27.75 -24.05
CA THR A 51 -23.96 -28.32 -25.36
C THR A 51 -23.72 -27.40 -26.56
N SER A 52 -22.75 -27.81 -27.38
CA SER A 52 -22.64 -27.42 -28.79
C SER A 52 -23.88 -27.91 -29.53
N GLY A 53 -24.82 -27.00 -29.74
CA GLY A 53 -25.90 -27.14 -30.71
C GLY A 53 -25.36 -26.81 -32.09
N ARG A 54 -24.94 -27.85 -32.80
CA ARG A 54 -24.71 -27.82 -34.24
C ARG A 54 -26.04 -27.66 -34.95
N SER A 55 -26.23 -26.52 -35.61
CA SER A 55 -27.08 -26.40 -36.80
C SER A 55 -26.31 -25.57 -37.82
N GLU A 56 -25.75 -26.27 -38.80
CA GLU A 56 -25.46 -25.72 -40.14
C GLU A 56 -26.78 -25.13 -40.68
N GLU A 57 -26.76 -23.95 -41.30
CA GLU A 57 -27.06 -23.76 -42.73
C GLU A 57 -26.85 -22.29 -43.13
N ASP A 58 -25.84 -22.04 -43.98
CA ASP A 58 -25.68 -20.86 -44.87
C ASP A 58 -26.54 -21.13 -46.16
N PRO A 59 -26.83 -20.20 -47.12
CA PRO A 59 -26.16 -18.92 -47.35
C PRO A 59 -26.96 -17.72 -47.93
N ALA A 60 -26.22 -16.62 -48.07
CA ALA A 60 -26.28 -15.60 -49.12
C ALA A 60 -27.30 -14.44 -49.02
N ALA A 61 -26.79 -13.26 -48.66
CA ALA A 61 -27.03 -12.02 -49.39
C ALA A 61 -25.88 -11.05 -49.09
N GLY A 62 -25.17 -10.64 -50.13
CA GLY A 62 -24.04 -9.73 -50.01
C GLY A 62 -24.49 -8.34 -49.60
N GLU A 63 -23.72 -7.70 -48.75
CA GLU A 63 -23.64 -6.25 -48.69
C GLU A 63 -22.18 -5.84 -48.72
N GLN A 64 -21.93 -4.84 -49.55
CA GLN A 64 -20.64 -4.32 -49.94
C GLN A 64 -19.72 -4.06 -48.75
N GLY A 65 -18.44 -4.35 -48.97
CA GLY A 65 -17.36 -3.70 -48.24
C GLY A 65 -17.53 -2.19 -48.34
N ALA A 66 -18.05 -1.60 -47.28
CA ALA A 66 -17.68 -0.26 -46.92
C ALA A 66 -16.25 -0.38 -46.41
N ASP A 67 -15.30 0.07 -47.22
CA ASP A 67 -14.03 0.59 -46.72
C ASP A 67 -14.37 1.51 -45.54
N HIS A 68 -14.26 0.99 -44.31
CA HIS A 68 -14.07 1.85 -43.18
C HIS A 68 -12.74 2.55 -43.46
N PRO A 69 -12.72 3.87 -43.71
CA PRO A 69 -11.46 4.58 -43.69
C PRO A 69 -10.86 4.30 -42.32
N SER A 70 -9.68 3.70 -42.30
CA SER A 70 -8.82 3.61 -41.12
C SER A 70 -8.53 5.05 -40.69
N ASP A 71 -9.47 5.63 -39.95
CA ASP A 71 -9.29 6.87 -39.22
C ASP A 71 -8.29 6.53 -38.10
N LEU A 72 -7.02 6.72 -38.45
CA LEU A 72 -5.89 6.98 -37.56
C LEU A 72 -5.76 5.97 -36.42
N ASP A 73 -4.91 4.96 -36.64
CA ASP A 73 -4.39 4.12 -35.56
C ASP A 73 -4.05 5.01 -34.36
N PRO A 74 -4.70 4.81 -33.19
CA PRO A 74 -4.20 5.41 -31.97
C PRO A 74 -2.81 4.80 -31.79
N THR A 75 -1.77 5.60 -32.03
CA THR A 75 -0.35 5.28 -31.86
C THR A 75 -0.18 3.96 -31.11
N GLU A 76 0.10 2.86 -31.84
CA GLU A 76 0.32 1.54 -31.25
C GLU A 76 1.53 1.64 -30.33
N GLU A 77 1.27 2.04 -29.09
CA GLU A 77 2.30 2.31 -28.13
C GLU A 77 2.71 0.98 -27.53
N GLU A 78 3.94 0.55 -27.83
CA GLU A 78 4.43 -0.73 -27.31
C GLU A 78 4.63 -0.65 -25.79
N PRO A 79 4.14 -1.64 -25.01
CA PRO A 79 4.42 -1.71 -23.58
C PRO A 79 5.92 -1.80 -23.32
N GLN A 80 6.43 -0.92 -22.47
CA GLN A 80 7.83 -0.93 -22.05
C GLN A 80 7.93 -1.25 -20.56
N GLY A 81 9.09 -1.78 -20.15
CA GLY A 81 9.38 -2.01 -18.74
C GLY A 81 9.26 -0.73 -17.92
N LEU A 82 8.84 -0.88 -16.66
CA LEU A 82 8.77 0.23 -15.72
C LEU A 82 10.16 0.52 -15.15
N THR A 83 10.59 1.77 -15.22
CA THR A 83 11.82 2.26 -14.57
C THR A 83 11.53 3.57 -13.85
N LEU A 84 12.33 3.88 -12.81
CA LEU A 84 12.16 5.11 -12.05
C LEU A 84 12.31 6.37 -12.93
N ALA A 85 13.25 6.35 -13.88
CA ALA A 85 13.44 7.44 -14.85
C ALA A 85 12.22 7.65 -15.77
N ARG A 86 11.52 6.57 -16.12
CA ARG A 86 10.30 6.65 -16.92
C ARG A 86 9.13 7.21 -16.11
N ILE A 87 9.02 6.83 -14.84
CA ILE A 87 8.06 7.42 -13.91
C ILE A 87 8.32 8.93 -13.75
N GLU A 88 9.57 9.32 -13.50
CA GLU A 88 9.98 10.72 -13.38
C GLU A 88 9.66 11.53 -14.64
N SER A 89 9.97 10.99 -15.82
CA SER A 89 9.70 11.65 -17.11
C SER A 89 8.20 11.82 -17.35
N MET A 90 7.39 10.83 -16.95
CA MET A 90 5.93 10.91 -17.05
C MET A 90 5.36 12.00 -16.12
N LEU A 91 5.83 12.04 -14.87
CA LEU A 91 5.41 13.01 -13.87
C LEU A 91 5.81 14.45 -14.25
N THR A 92 7.06 14.66 -14.67
CA THR A 92 7.60 15.99 -14.95
C THR A 92 7.28 16.52 -16.34
N GLY A 93 7.08 15.64 -17.33
CA GLY A 93 6.74 16.01 -18.70
C GLY A 93 5.22 16.09 -18.89
N PRO A 94 4.55 15.02 -19.36
CA PRO A 94 3.12 15.07 -19.69
C PRO A 94 2.17 15.43 -18.55
N MET A 95 2.53 15.15 -17.30
CA MET A 95 1.68 15.44 -16.13
C MET A 95 2.02 16.78 -15.46
N GLU A 96 3.14 17.41 -15.83
CA GLU A 96 3.58 18.73 -15.33
C GLU A 96 3.72 18.84 -13.79
N TYR A 97 3.97 17.71 -13.11
CA TYR A 97 4.24 17.66 -11.68
C TYR A 97 5.72 17.88 -11.35
N ASN A 98 5.98 18.48 -10.19
CA ASN A 98 7.35 18.66 -9.68
C ASN A 98 7.68 17.53 -8.71
N VAL A 99 8.72 16.76 -9.02
CA VAL A 99 9.27 15.72 -8.15
C VAL A 99 10.78 15.86 -8.02
N GLN A 100 11.33 15.34 -6.93
CA GLN A 100 12.76 15.33 -6.66
C GLN A 100 13.24 13.88 -6.54
N LEU A 101 14.20 13.50 -7.38
CA LEU A 101 14.90 12.23 -7.26
C LEU A 101 15.80 12.24 -6.01
N THR A 102 15.66 11.20 -5.20
CA THR A 102 16.38 11.01 -3.96
C THR A 102 17.12 9.67 -4.01
N GLU A 103 18.45 9.73 -4.09
CA GLU A 103 19.35 8.57 -4.11
C GLU A 103 20.07 8.34 -2.77
N ASP A 104 19.83 9.19 -1.76
CA ASP A 104 20.48 9.11 -0.44
C ASP A 104 19.82 8.09 0.50
N ARG A 105 18.70 7.50 0.07
CA ARG A 105 17.99 6.43 0.77
C ARG A 105 18.51 5.06 0.36
N GLU A 106 18.12 4.06 1.14
CA GLU A 106 18.42 2.65 0.85
C GLU A 106 17.97 2.25 -0.56
N HIS A 107 16.87 2.85 -1.05
CA HIS A 107 16.37 2.68 -2.42
C HIS A 107 16.07 4.03 -3.09
N PRO A 108 16.41 4.19 -4.38
CA PRO A 108 16.07 5.39 -5.15
C PRO A 108 14.57 5.60 -5.22
N CYS A 109 14.11 6.81 -4.90
CA CYS A 109 12.70 7.18 -4.95
C CYS A 109 12.51 8.61 -5.44
N LEU A 110 11.30 8.92 -5.89
CA LEU A 110 10.86 10.25 -6.26
C LEU A 110 10.01 10.82 -5.13
N LEU A 111 10.33 12.03 -4.69
CA LEU A 111 9.58 12.76 -3.67
C LEU A 111 8.77 13.88 -4.31
N GLY A 112 7.54 14.06 -3.86
CA GLY A 112 6.69 15.18 -4.29
C GLY A 112 5.62 15.51 -3.27
N THR A 113 4.80 16.50 -3.59
CA THR A 113 3.70 16.96 -2.74
C THR A 113 2.43 17.11 -3.56
N TRP A 114 1.33 16.52 -3.09
CA TRP A 114 0.01 16.60 -3.71
C TRP A 114 -1.02 16.94 -2.64
N ASP A 115 -1.78 18.03 -2.85
CA ASP A 115 -2.77 18.54 -1.88
C ASP A 115 -2.24 18.65 -0.44
N SER A 116 -1.00 19.17 -0.32
CA SER A 116 -0.21 19.31 0.92
C SER A 116 0.32 18.01 1.52
N PHE A 117 -0.05 16.84 1.01
CA PHE A 117 0.50 15.57 1.49
C PHE A 117 1.86 15.27 0.85
N PRO A 118 2.88 14.88 1.63
CA PRO A 118 4.12 14.36 1.09
C PRO A 118 3.92 12.95 0.50
N PHE A 119 4.53 12.71 -0.66
CA PHE A 119 4.48 11.43 -1.37
C PHE A 119 5.88 10.90 -1.68
N VAL A 120 5.97 9.57 -1.67
CA VAL A 120 7.10 8.78 -2.15
C VAL A 120 6.61 7.87 -3.27
N ILE A 121 7.29 7.94 -4.42
CA ILE A 121 7.03 7.10 -5.58
C ILE A 121 8.29 6.31 -5.90
N GLU A 122 8.19 4.98 -5.93
CA GLU A 122 9.36 4.11 -6.09
C GLU A 122 9.01 2.76 -6.74
N ILE A 123 10.05 2.01 -7.06
CA ILE A 123 9.98 0.59 -7.39
C ILE A 123 10.48 -0.16 -6.15
N PRO A 124 9.62 -0.93 -5.45
CA PRO A 124 10.02 -1.59 -4.21
C PRO A 124 11.17 -2.58 -4.40
N GLU A 125 12.03 -2.70 -3.40
CA GLU A 125 13.14 -3.67 -3.42
C GLU A 125 12.63 -5.10 -3.61
N GLY A 126 13.28 -5.85 -4.52
CA GLY A 126 12.90 -7.22 -4.84
C GLY A 126 11.65 -7.35 -5.71
N HIS A 127 11.03 -6.24 -6.10
CA HIS A 127 9.83 -6.19 -6.94
C HIS A 127 10.05 -5.35 -8.20
N ASP A 128 10.98 -5.79 -9.04
CA ASP A 128 11.25 -5.14 -10.32
C ASP A 128 9.97 -5.00 -11.16
N GLY A 129 9.74 -3.81 -11.68
CA GLY A 129 8.56 -3.50 -12.48
C GLY A 129 7.28 -3.21 -11.69
N TRP A 130 7.31 -3.20 -10.36
CA TRP A 130 6.17 -2.78 -9.55
C TRP A 130 6.19 -1.27 -9.33
N LEU A 131 5.00 -0.65 -9.35
CA LEU A 131 4.83 0.76 -9.02
C LEU A 131 4.28 0.86 -7.60
N LEU A 132 5.03 1.51 -6.70
CA LEU A 132 4.54 1.94 -5.40
C LEU A 132 4.40 3.46 -5.37
N VAL A 133 3.21 3.92 -5.04
CA VAL A 133 2.91 5.32 -4.73
C VAL A 133 2.37 5.35 -3.31
N SER A 134 3.10 6.02 -2.41
CA SER A 134 2.69 6.17 -1.02
C SER A 134 2.63 7.63 -0.64
N GLY A 135 1.58 8.00 0.09
CA GLY A 135 1.41 9.34 0.64
C GLY A 135 1.16 9.26 2.13
N ASP A 136 1.71 10.21 2.88
CA ASP A 136 1.56 10.31 4.33
C ASP A 136 0.78 11.56 4.71
N TRP A 137 0.20 11.56 5.92
CA TRP A 137 -0.15 12.82 6.57
C TRP A 137 1.07 13.71 6.75
N GLU A 138 0.84 15.03 6.73
CA GLU A 138 1.89 16.03 6.98
C GLU A 138 2.43 15.94 8.41
N GLU A 139 1.54 15.66 9.38
CA GLU A 139 1.86 15.58 10.79
C GLU A 139 1.33 14.29 11.42
N ALA A 140 2.10 13.76 12.38
CA ALA A 140 1.66 12.64 13.20
C ALA A 140 0.56 13.08 14.16
N ALA A 141 -0.46 12.24 14.32
CA ALA A 141 -1.54 12.50 15.26
C ALA A 141 -1.11 12.20 16.72
N PRO A 142 -1.82 12.75 17.71
CA PRO A 142 -1.63 12.36 19.10
C PRO A 142 -1.83 10.85 19.31
N ALA A 143 -0.99 10.24 20.14
CA ALA A 143 -1.09 8.81 20.44
C ALA A 143 -2.47 8.40 21.01
N SER A 144 -3.19 9.31 21.66
CA SER A 144 -4.55 9.08 22.16
C SER A 144 -5.59 8.85 21.07
N GLN A 145 -5.37 9.33 19.85
CA GLN A 145 -6.30 9.21 18.72
C GLN A 145 -6.05 7.95 17.88
N ARG A 146 -5.00 7.18 18.19
CA ARG A 146 -4.51 6.05 17.39
C ARG A 146 -5.61 5.01 17.10
N ASP A 147 -6.42 4.67 18.10
CA ASP A 147 -7.46 3.65 17.94
C ASP A 147 -8.67 4.15 17.12
N GLU A 148 -9.01 5.44 17.21
CA GLU A 148 -10.05 6.05 16.40
C GLU A 148 -9.62 6.15 14.93
N ILE A 149 -8.37 6.55 14.70
CA ILE A 149 -7.78 6.58 13.36
C ILE A 149 -7.75 5.16 12.77
N ALA A 150 -7.35 4.15 13.56
CA ALA A 150 -7.34 2.76 13.11
C ALA A 150 -8.75 2.26 12.71
N ALA A 151 -9.79 2.69 13.44
CA ALA A 151 -11.17 2.39 13.06
C ALA A 151 -11.56 3.05 11.71
N SER A 152 -11.22 4.33 11.52
CA SER A 152 -11.44 5.04 10.25
C SER A 152 -10.69 4.38 9.08
N VAL A 153 -9.45 3.95 9.29
CA VAL A 153 -8.66 3.20 8.31
C VAL A 153 -9.34 1.87 7.96
N ASN A 154 -9.85 1.15 8.95
CA ASN A 154 -10.58 -0.10 8.72
C ASN A 154 -11.87 0.12 7.94
N ASP A 155 -12.60 1.22 8.21
CA ASP A 155 -13.78 1.60 7.44
C ASP A 155 -13.42 1.88 5.98
N TRP A 156 -12.34 2.63 5.73
CA TRP A 156 -11.84 2.89 4.39
C TRP A 156 -11.51 1.59 3.65
N ASN A 157 -10.68 0.72 4.23
CA ASN A 157 -10.22 -0.51 3.60
C ASN A 157 -11.35 -1.55 3.43
N ARG A 158 -12.42 -1.46 4.22
CA ARG A 158 -13.63 -2.27 4.01
C ARG A 158 -14.41 -1.80 2.78
N ASP A 159 -14.52 -0.49 2.59
CA ASP A 159 -15.42 0.12 1.60
C ASP A 159 -14.71 0.41 0.27
N LYS A 160 -13.38 0.46 0.25
CA LYS A 160 -12.54 0.80 -0.90
C LYS A 160 -11.44 -0.22 -1.11
N PHE A 161 -11.18 -0.54 -2.38
CA PHE A 161 -10.11 -1.46 -2.77
C PHE A 161 -8.75 -0.77 -2.91
N PHE A 162 -8.73 0.50 -3.35
CA PHE A 162 -7.52 1.32 -3.46
C PHE A 162 -7.74 2.74 -2.93
N PRO A 163 -6.69 3.36 -2.36
CA PRO A 163 -5.46 2.72 -1.90
C PRO A 163 -5.71 1.86 -0.65
N THR A 164 -4.73 1.04 -0.28
CA THR A 164 -4.66 0.45 1.07
C THR A 164 -4.18 1.54 2.02
N VAL A 165 -4.91 1.76 3.11
CA VAL A 165 -4.53 2.74 4.14
C VAL A 165 -4.06 2.01 5.39
N GLY A 166 -3.05 2.54 6.06
CA GLY A 166 -2.51 2.00 7.30
C GLY A 166 -2.14 3.10 8.30
N VAL A 167 -2.02 2.71 9.56
CA VAL A 167 -1.42 3.54 10.61
C VAL A 167 0.00 3.05 10.84
N ILE A 168 0.96 3.96 10.75
CA ILE A 168 2.38 3.72 11.01
C ILE A 168 2.72 4.37 12.34
N ASP A 169 3.17 3.56 13.29
CA ASP A 169 3.64 4.08 14.58
C ASP A 169 5.05 4.65 14.40
N THR A 170 5.18 5.98 14.51
CA THR A 170 6.46 6.68 14.47
C THR A 170 6.87 7.14 15.88
N PRO A 171 8.14 7.50 16.13
CA PRO A 171 8.57 8.01 17.44
C PRO A 171 7.83 9.27 17.93
N ILE A 172 7.25 10.05 17.01
CA ILE A 172 6.51 11.28 17.32
C ILE A 172 4.99 11.07 17.42
N GLY A 173 4.48 9.91 17.00
CA GLY A 173 3.05 9.57 17.03
C GLY A 173 2.61 8.68 15.85
N PRO A 174 1.35 8.20 15.86
CA PRO A 174 0.75 7.52 14.72
C PRO A 174 0.64 8.43 13.49
N LEU A 175 1.02 7.91 12.33
CA LEU A 175 0.91 8.59 11.03
C LEU A 175 0.05 7.76 10.08
N VAL A 176 -0.88 8.40 9.37
CA VAL A 176 -1.66 7.70 8.35
C VAL A 176 -0.86 7.66 7.05
N ARG A 177 -0.77 6.47 6.45
CA ARG A 177 -0.18 6.24 5.13
C ARG A 177 -1.22 5.64 4.21
N ALA A 178 -1.38 6.22 3.03
CA ALA A 178 -2.08 5.62 1.90
C ALA A 178 -1.05 5.00 0.95
N THR A 179 -1.28 3.77 0.48
CA THR A 179 -0.38 3.07 -0.44
C THR A 179 -1.15 2.46 -1.60
N TYR A 180 -0.75 2.86 -2.80
CA TYR A 180 -1.14 2.23 -4.05
C TYR A 180 0.05 1.40 -4.56
N LEU A 181 -0.16 0.10 -4.72
CA LEU A 181 0.85 -0.84 -5.18
C LEU A 181 0.28 -1.67 -6.32
N THR A 182 0.96 -1.69 -7.46
CA THR A 182 0.54 -2.47 -8.63
C THR A 182 1.73 -3.11 -9.33
N ASP A 183 1.54 -4.32 -9.82
CA ASP A 183 2.51 -5.04 -10.63
C ASP A 183 2.39 -4.60 -12.10
N LEU A 184 3.46 -4.01 -12.64
CA LEU A 184 3.59 -3.62 -14.05
C LEU A 184 4.79 -4.34 -14.70
N SER A 185 5.23 -5.47 -14.15
CA SER A 185 6.39 -6.25 -14.61
C SER A 185 6.24 -6.78 -16.03
N ALA A 186 5.00 -6.97 -16.52
CA ALA A 186 4.71 -7.32 -17.90
C ALA A 186 4.95 -6.18 -18.91
N GLY A 187 5.26 -4.98 -18.42
CA GLY A 187 5.35 -3.75 -19.21
C GLY A 187 4.04 -2.97 -19.20
N VAL A 188 4.17 -1.67 -19.48
CA VAL A 188 3.07 -0.70 -19.46
C VAL A 188 3.30 0.34 -20.56
N THR A 189 2.24 0.80 -21.23
CA THR A 189 2.33 1.95 -22.16
C THR A 189 2.37 3.26 -21.39
N ASP A 190 2.77 4.38 -22.01
CA ASP A 190 2.77 5.69 -21.37
C ASP A 190 1.35 6.12 -21.00
N ALA A 191 0.35 5.82 -21.84
CA ALA A 191 -1.06 6.07 -21.52
C ALA A 191 -1.52 5.30 -20.27
N GLN A 192 -1.12 4.04 -20.14
CA GLN A 192 -1.43 3.22 -18.95
C GLN A 192 -0.65 3.68 -17.72
N LEU A 193 0.64 4.01 -17.87
CA LEU A 193 1.46 4.52 -16.78
C LEU A 193 0.87 5.81 -16.22
N ARG A 194 0.49 6.74 -17.12
CA ARG A 194 -0.20 7.97 -16.74
C ARG A 194 -1.49 7.65 -15.96
N LEU A 195 -2.32 6.75 -16.48
CA LEU A 195 -3.56 6.36 -15.82
C LEU A 195 -3.31 5.81 -14.40
N HIS A 196 -2.30 4.96 -14.23
CA HIS A 196 -1.95 4.42 -12.93
C HIS A 196 -1.47 5.52 -11.97
N LEU A 197 -0.63 6.45 -12.44
CA LEU A 197 -0.16 7.58 -11.62
C LEU A 197 -1.30 8.53 -11.25
N ASP A 198 -2.15 8.94 -12.20
CA ASP A 198 -3.32 9.79 -11.96
C ASP A 198 -4.26 9.14 -10.94
N THR A 199 -4.54 7.84 -11.11
CA THR A 199 -5.40 7.07 -10.21
C THR A 199 -4.79 6.98 -8.81
N ALA A 200 -3.50 6.63 -8.72
CA ALA A 200 -2.80 6.46 -7.45
C ALA A 200 -2.77 7.76 -6.65
N LEU A 201 -2.33 8.86 -7.27
CA LEU A 201 -2.23 10.16 -6.62
C LEU A 201 -3.61 10.65 -6.17
N SER A 202 -4.61 10.60 -7.05
CA SER A 202 -5.96 11.05 -6.73
C SER A 202 -6.60 10.23 -5.60
N ALA A 203 -6.49 8.91 -5.66
CA ALA A 203 -7.10 8.02 -4.66
C ALA A 203 -6.38 8.11 -3.30
N CYS A 204 -5.04 8.24 -3.30
CA CYS A 204 -4.26 8.47 -2.09
C CYS A 204 -4.60 9.80 -1.43
N THR A 205 -4.64 10.90 -2.18
CA THR A 205 -5.08 12.19 -1.61
C THR A 205 -6.49 12.10 -1.03
N GLN A 206 -7.42 11.46 -1.75
CA GLN A 206 -8.79 11.29 -1.26
C GLN A 206 -8.81 10.53 0.08
N ALA A 207 -8.05 9.43 0.16
CA ALA A 207 -7.96 8.64 1.38
C ALA A 207 -7.38 9.45 2.54
N LEU A 208 -6.27 10.14 2.32
CA LEU A 208 -5.59 10.96 3.34
C LEU A 208 -6.44 12.13 3.83
N SER A 209 -7.33 12.66 2.97
CA SER A 209 -8.25 13.75 3.31
C SER A 209 -9.48 13.29 4.09
N LEU A 210 -9.89 12.02 3.96
CA LEU A 210 -11.15 11.51 4.51
C LEU A 210 -10.95 10.60 5.73
N VAL A 211 -9.84 9.86 5.76
CA VAL A 211 -9.44 9.14 6.97
C VAL A 211 -9.07 10.18 8.02
N GLY A 212 -9.48 9.94 9.27
CA GLY A 212 -9.26 10.87 10.36
C GLY A 212 -9.85 10.34 11.68
N PRO A 213 -9.60 11.03 12.81
CA PRO A 213 -10.26 10.72 14.06
C PRO A 213 -11.79 10.81 13.89
N LEU A 214 -12.52 9.81 14.41
CA LEU A 214 -13.97 9.72 14.22
C LEU A 214 -14.74 10.72 15.10
N LEU A 215 -14.10 11.27 16.13
CA LEU A 215 -14.68 12.27 17.01
C LEU A 215 -13.88 13.59 16.93
N PRO A 216 -14.53 14.75 16.76
CA PRO A 216 -13.85 16.03 16.92
C PRO A 216 -13.47 16.26 18.39
N GLU A 217 -12.30 16.85 18.63
CA GLU A 217 -11.91 17.31 19.97
C GLU A 217 -12.93 18.36 20.46
N ILE A 218 -13.52 18.11 21.63
CA ILE A 218 -14.51 18.98 22.31
C ILE A 218 -13.85 20.09 23.13
#